data_AF-A0A964GZK6-F1
#
_entry.id   AF-A0A964GZK6-F1
#
_cell.length_a   1.000
_cell.length_b   1.000
_cell.length_c   1.000
_cell.angle_alpha   90.00
_cell.angle_beta   90.00
_cell.angle_gamma   90.00
#
_symmetry.space_group_name_H-M   'P 1'
#
loop_
_entity.id
_entity.type
_entity.pdbx_description
1 polymer ?
#
loop_
_entity_poly.entity_id
_entity_poly.type
_entity_poly.pdbx_seq_one_letter_code
_entity_poly.pdbx_strand_id
1 'polypeptide(L)'
;MASITCTDSAGGLTQGPIAGAGTGSASVALSVSGGGDHVITCSATDGAMPPNTGAADGSENVAVVRIDATAPTCTATASPSSIWPPNKKLVPVTVTVTVSDAQSGAGAFTLVSATSNEPNPGNADIQNFTIGAPDTAGSLRADRLGGGSGRVYTLTYAATDAARNTGTCAATVTVPHDQGH
;
A
#
# COMPACT_ATOMS: atom_id res chain seq x y z
N MET A 1 -19.48 -37.80 19.75
CA MET A 1 -20.31 -36.85 18.97
C MET A 1 -19.45 -36.33 17.84
N ALA A 2 -20.03 -36.09 16.67
CA ALA A 2 -19.29 -35.51 15.57
C ALA A 2 -18.88 -34.06 15.87
N SER A 3 -17.62 -33.70 15.60
CA SER A 3 -17.11 -32.34 15.81
C SER A 3 -16.14 -31.95 14.70
N ILE A 4 -16.05 -30.65 14.44
CA ILE A 4 -14.99 -30.02 13.65
C ILE A 4 -14.29 -29.06 14.59
N THR A 5 -12.96 -29.06 14.62
CA THR A 5 -12.15 -28.17 15.45
C THR A 5 -10.98 -27.66 14.64
N CYS A 6 -10.83 -26.34 14.57
CA CYS A 6 -9.71 -25.69 13.89
C CYS A 6 -8.87 -24.87 14.87
N THR A 7 -7.57 -24.83 14.62
CA THR A 7 -6.60 -24.04 15.37
C THR A 7 -5.82 -23.13 14.44
N ASP A 8 -5.31 -22.03 14.96
CA ASP A 8 -4.53 -21.03 14.23
C ASP A 8 -3.24 -20.72 14.98
N SER A 9 -2.11 -20.75 14.27
CA SER A 9 -0.79 -20.45 14.83
C SER A 9 -0.65 -19.04 15.40
N ALA A 10 -1.37 -18.07 14.85
CA ALA A 10 -1.29 -16.66 15.26
C ALA A 10 -2.47 -16.24 16.16
N GLY A 11 -3.47 -17.10 16.33
CA GLY A 11 -4.70 -16.78 17.04
C GLY A 11 -5.62 -15.82 16.28
N GLY A 12 -6.76 -15.45 16.87
CA GLY A 12 -7.77 -14.59 16.20
C GLY A 12 -8.72 -15.35 15.27
N LEU A 13 -8.57 -16.68 15.19
CA LEU A 13 -9.54 -17.59 14.61
C LEU A 13 -10.80 -17.68 15.48
N THR A 14 -11.95 -17.47 14.87
CA THR A 14 -13.25 -17.78 15.45
C THR A 14 -13.97 -18.79 14.56
N GLN A 15 -14.61 -19.76 15.21
CA GLN A 15 -15.29 -20.85 14.54
C GLN A 15 -16.81 -20.71 14.75
N GLY A 16 -17.56 -20.73 13.65
CA GLY A 16 -19.02 -20.68 13.67
C GLY A 16 -19.66 -22.00 14.13
N PRO A 17 -21.01 -22.08 14.16
CA PRO A 17 -21.70 -23.32 14.44
C PRO A 17 -21.46 -24.35 13.33
N ILE A 18 -21.43 -25.63 13.69
CA ILE A 18 -21.32 -26.71 12.71
C ILE A 18 -22.67 -26.85 11.99
N ALA A 19 -22.65 -26.74 10.66
CA ALA A 19 -23.79 -27.03 9.81
C ALA A 19 -23.71 -28.49 9.33
N GLY A 20 -24.85 -29.18 9.26
CA GLY A 20 -24.92 -30.56 8.74
C GLY A 20 -24.37 -31.65 9.67
N ALA A 21 -24.21 -31.37 10.96
CA ALA A 21 -23.73 -32.36 11.94
C ALA A 21 -24.60 -33.63 11.93
N GLY A 22 -23.95 -34.81 11.90
CA GLY A 22 -24.64 -36.10 11.85
C GLY A 22 -25.16 -36.52 10.48
N THR A 23 -24.89 -35.73 9.44
CA THR A 23 -25.14 -36.12 8.03
C THR A 23 -23.84 -36.58 7.36
N GLY A 24 -23.92 -37.02 6.09
CA GLY A 24 -22.74 -37.39 5.30
C GLY A 24 -21.82 -36.21 4.94
N SER A 25 -22.18 -34.97 5.28
CA SER A 25 -21.33 -33.79 5.07
C SER A 25 -21.58 -32.75 6.15
N ALA A 26 -20.52 -32.31 6.83
CA ALA A 26 -20.59 -31.23 7.80
C ALA A 26 -19.57 -30.14 7.42
N SER A 27 -19.91 -28.89 7.73
CA SER A 27 -19.06 -27.73 7.43
C SER A 27 -19.08 -26.73 8.56
N VAL A 28 -17.99 -25.98 8.69
CA VAL A 28 -17.93 -24.84 9.61
C VAL A 28 -17.32 -23.62 8.92
N ALA A 29 -17.89 -22.44 9.20
CA ALA A 29 -17.31 -21.19 8.76
C ALA A 29 -16.23 -20.74 9.76
N LEU A 30 -15.10 -20.29 9.22
CA LEU A 30 -13.97 -19.75 9.98
C LEU A 30 -13.82 -18.27 9.67
N SER A 31 -13.62 -17.45 10.69
CA SER A 31 -13.22 -16.06 10.54
C SER A 31 -11.87 -15.85 11.21
N VAL A 32 -10.93 -15.29 10.45
CA VAL A 32 -9.55 -15.03 10.88
C VAL A 32 -9.36 -13.53 11.01
N SER A 33 -8.68 -13.09 12.06
CA SER A 33 -8.45 -11.68 12.35
C SER A 33 -7.10 -11.50 13.04
N GLY A 34 -6.59 -10.26 13.02
CA GLY A 34 -5.21 -9.98 13.40
C GLY A 34 -4.31 -9.98 12.17
N GLY A 35 -3.20 -9.24 12.24
CA GLY A 35 -2.21 -9.21 11.18
C GLY A 35 -1.20 -10.35 11.32
N GLY A 36 -0.62 -10.77 10.19
CA GLY A 36 0.46 -11.76 10.13
C GLY A 36 0.09 -12.99 9.31
N ASP A 37 0.93 -14.02 9.46
CA ASP A 37 0.77 -15.33 8.80
C ASP A 37 0.01 -16.28 9.74
N HIS A 38 -1.23 -16.60 9.36
CA HIS A 38 -2.10 -17.54 10.07
C HIS A 38 -2.05 -18.90 9.39
N VAL A 39 -1.54 -19.92 10.10
CA VAL A 39 -1.54 -21.31 9.65
C VAL A 39 -2.72 -22.01 10.33
N ILE A 40 -3.75 -22.31 9.55
CA ILE A 40 -4.99 -22.92 10.04
C ILE A 40 -4.93 -24.42 9.82
N THR A 41 -5.07 -25.16 10.92
CA THR A 41 -5.14 -26.61 10.92
C THR A 41 -6.49 -27.05 11.47
N CYS A 42 -7.22 -27.85 10.69
CA CYS A 42 -8.55 -28.34 11.08
C CYS A 42 -8.57 -29.85 11.21
N SER A 43 -9.33 -30.35 12.19
CA SER A 43 -9.63 -31.76 12.40
C SER A 43 -11.13 -31.98 12.52
N ALA A 44 -11.60 -33.14 12.10
CA ALA A 44 -12.98 -33.56 12.29
C ALA A 44 -13.02 -34.97 12.88
N THR A 45 -14.11 -35.32 13.57
CA THR A 45 -14.42 -36.69 14.00
C THR A 45 -15.91 -36.93 13.87
N ASP A 46 -16.37 -38.15 13.62
CA ASP A 46 -17.79 -38.50 13.69
C ASP A 46 -18.22 -39.03 15.08
N GLY A 47 -17.26 -39.21 15.99
CA GLY A 47 -17.49 -39.73 17.34
C GLY A 47 -17.61 -41.25 17.45
N ALA A 48 -17.22 -42.02 16.42
CA ALA A 48 -17.06 -43.47 16.49
C ALA A 48 -15.99 -43.88 17.52
N MET A 49 -16.01 -45.16 17.94
CA MET A 49 -14.97 -45.74 18.78
C MET A 49 -14.47 -47.05 18.15
N PRO A 50 -13.18 -47.14 17.74
CA PRO A 50 -12.15 -46.11 17.85
C PRO A 50 -12.49 -44.85 17.02
N PRO A 51 -12.04 -43.66 17.45
CA PRO A 51 -12.33 -42.41 16.76
C PRO A 51 -11.77 -42.48 15.35
N ASN A 52 -12.63 -42.29 14.35
CA ASN A 52 -12.13 -41.87 13.07
C ASN A 52 -11.79 -40.38 13.16
N THR A 53 -10.64 -40.03 12.64
CA THR A 53 -10.43 -38.67 12.15
C THR A 53 -11.20 -38.59 10.84
N GLY A 54 -12.05 -37.58 10.67
CA GLY A 54 -12.85 -37.29 9.46
C GLY A 54 -12.00 -36.82 8.28
N ALA A 55 -10.78 -37.33 8.27
CA ALA A 55 -9.64 -37.09 7.45
C ALA A 55 -8.93 -38.45 7.52
N ALA A 56 -8.99 -39.25 6.44
CA ALA A 56 -8.15 -40.45 6.33
C ALA A 56 -6.69 -40.07 6.63
N ASP A 57 -5.83 -40.99 7.06
CA ASP A 57 -4.39 -40.72 7.20
C ASP A 57 -3.87 -39.95 5.98
N GLY A 58 -3.41 -38.70 6.20
CA GLY A 58 -3.00 -37.76 5.14
C GLY A 58 -4.03 -36.69 4.71
N SER A 59 -5.21 -36.61 5.34
CA SER A 59 -6.23 -35.58 5.07
C SER A 59 -6.10 -34.37 6.01
N GLU A 60 -4.94 -33.73 6.00
CA GLU A 60 -4.76 -32.42 6.62
C GLU A 60 -4.89 -31.35 5.54
N ASN A 61 -5.83 -30.42 5.71
CA ASN A 61 -5.85 -29.21 4.88
C ASN A 61 -5.23 -28.07 5.69
N VAL A 62 -4.03 -27.66 5.30
CA VAL A 62 -3.36 -26.49 5.85
C VAL A 62 -3.68 -25.30 4.96
N ALA A 63 -4.44 -24.35 5.50
CA ALA A 63 -4.67 -23.07 4.85
C ALA A 63 -3.75 -22.02 5.47
N VAL A 64 -3.01 -21.30 4.64
CA VAL A 64 -2.24 -20.12 5.07
C VAL A 64 -3.03 -18.88 4.69
N VAL A 65 -3.42 -18.09 5.69
CA VAL A 65 -4.07 -16.79 5.52
C VAL A 65 -3.07 -15.72 5.94
N ARG A 66 -2.72 -14.81 5.03
CA ARG A 66 -1.85 -13.67 5.33
C ARG A 66 -2.68 -12.40 5.39
N ILE A 67 -2.65 -11.72 6.52
CA ILE A 67 -3.38 -10.47 6.72
C ILE A 67 -2.35 -9.38 6.97
N ASP A 68 -2.21 -8.47 6.02
CA ASP A 68 -1.40 -7.27 6.19
C ASP A 68 -2.29 -6.04 6.30
N ALA A 69 -2.12 -5.31 7.40
CA ALA A 69 -2.83 -4.06 7.70
C ALA A 69 -1.86 -2.87 7.85
N THR A 70 -0.57 -3.07 7.57
CA THR A 70 0.46 -2.05 7.71
C THR A 70 0.57 -1.27 6.41
N ALA A 71 0.57 0.06 6.46
CA ALA A 71 0.79 0.86 5.27
C ALA A 71 2.23 0.73 4.76
N PRO A 72 2.45 0.78 3.42
CA PRO A 72 3.80 0.78 2.86
C PRO A 72 4.56 2.05 3.22
N THR A 73 5.88 1.93 3.32
CA THR A 73 6.79 3.08 3.35
C THR A 73 6.97 3.62 1.93
N CYS A 74 6.81 4.93 1.76
CA CYS A 74 6.94 5.64 0.49
C CYS A 74 7.98 6.75 0.64
N THR A 75 8.92 6.86 -0.29
CA THR A 75 9.80 8.05 -0.39
C THR A 75 9.85 8.55 -1.83
N ALA A 76 9.92 9.87 -2.00
CA ALA A 76 9.98 10.51 -3.30
C ALA A 76 11.07 11.58 -3.31
N THR A 77 11.96 11.55 -4.30
CA THR A 77 13.05 12.53 -4.46
C THR A 77 13.07 13.06 -5.87
N ALA A 78 13.10 14.39 -6.02
CA ALA A 78 13.12 15.04 -7.33
C ALA A 78 14.56 15.39 -7.75
N SER A 79 14.84 15.28 -9.04
CA SER A 79 16.09 15.69 -9.68
C SER A 79 15.79 16.52 -10.93
N PRO A 80 16.23 17.79 -10.97
CA PRO A 80 16.86 18.54 -9.88
C PRO A 80 15.86 18.87 -8.74
N SER A 81 16.36 18.93 -7.49
CA SER A 81 15.58 19.37 -6.32
C SER A 81 15.56 20.91 -6.14
N SER A 82 16.39 21.63 -6.90
CA SER A 82 16.38 23.08 -6.97
C SER A 82 16.63 23.56 -8.40
N ILE A 83 15.88 24.58 -8.83
CA ILE A 83 15.92 25.13 -10.18
C ILE A 83 16.38 26.59 -10.09
N TRP A 84 17.45 26.90 -10.82
CA TRP A 84 18.02 28.24 -10.93
C TRP A 84 18.73 28.39 -12.29
N PRO A 85 18.76 29.59 -12.90
CA PRO A 85 18.15 30.86 -12.47
C PRO A 85 16.65 30.95 -12.77
N PRO A 86 15.90 31.85 -12.08
CA PRO A 86 14.47 32.08 -12.33
C PRO A 86 14.24 32.86 -13.64
N ASN A 87 14.51 32.19 -14.77
CA ASN A 87 14.50 32.76 -16.12
C ASN A 87 13.20 32.47 -16.89
N LYS A 88 12.15 32.03 -16.19
CA LYS A 88 10.82 31.67 -16.73
C LYS A 88 10.79 30.48 -17.68
N LYS A 89 11.89 29.75 -17.85
CA LYS A 89 11.93 28.54 -18.68
C LYS A 89 11.34 27.34 -17.95
N LEU A 90 10.78 26.40 -18.70
CA LEU A 90 10.42 25.08 -18.18
C LEU A 90 11.69 24.23 -18.06
N VAL A 91 11.89 23.64 -16.88
CA VAL A 91 13.02 22.77 -16.58
C VAL A 91 12.49 21.36 -16.38
N PRO A 92 13.00 20.36 -17.11
CA PRO A 92 12.59 18.97 -16.92
C PRO A 92 13.02 18.49 -15.51
N VAL A 93 12.11 17.80 -14.85
CA VAL A 93 12.29 17.22 -13.52
C VAL A 93 11.84 15.77 -13.56
N THR A 94 12.68 14.90 -13.00
CA THR A 94 12.37 13.49 -12.80
C THR A 94 12.27 13.20 -11.31
N VAL A 95 11.26 12.45 -10.89
CA VAL A 95 11.07 11.99 -9.51
C VAL A 95 11.40 10.51 -9.40
N THR A 96 12.26 10.16 -8.45
CA THR A 96 12.44 8.77 -8.04
C THR A 96 11.52 8.48 -6.88
N VAL A 97 10.53 7.61 -7.10
CA VAL A 97 9.61 7.12 -6.07
C VAL A 97 10.03 5.71 -5.68
N THR A 98 10.18 5.46 -4.38
CA THR A 98 10.44 4.12 -3.85
C THR A 98 9.33 3.75 -2.88
N VAL A 99 8.83 2.52 -3.02
CA VAL A 99 7.79 1.93 -2.19
C VAL A 99 8.35 0.65 -1.61
N SER A 100 8.21 0.45 -0.31
CA SER A 100 8.62 -0.77 0.36
C SER A 100 7.63 -1.12 1.46
N ASP A 101 7.25 -2.38 1.52
CA ASP A 101 6.50 -2.97 2.63
C ASP A 101 7.16 -4.29 3.03
N ALA A 102 7.13 -4.61 4.32
CA ALA A 102 7.84 -5.75 4.88
C ALA A 102 7.05 -7.06 4.79
N GLN A 103 5.71 -7.01 4.77
CA GLN A 103 4.87 -8.18 4.93
C GLN A 103 4.20 -8.59 3.63
N SER A 104 3.45 -7.70 2.99
CA SER A 104 2.84 -7.96 1.68
C SER A 104 3.73 -7.53 0.51
N GLY A 105 4.71 -6.66 0.77
CA GLY A 105 5.65 -6.18 -0.23
C GLY A 105 5.13 -4.98 -1.01
N ALA A 106 6.01 -4.33 -1.77
CA ALA A 106 5.68 -3.11 -2.50
C ALA A 106 4.62 -3.34 -3.58
N GLY A 107 3.62 -2.47 -3.64
CA GLY A 107 2.61 -2.41 -4.69
C GLY A 107 2.87 -1.26 -5.67
N ALA A 108 1.80 -0.68 -6.19
CA ALA A 108 1.86 0.40 -7.17
C ALA A 108 1.88 1.78 -6.50
N PHE A 109 2.37 2.79 -7.22
CA PHE A 109 2.22 4.20 -6.84
C PHE A 109 1.53 5.01 -7.94
N THR A 110 1.03 6.18 -7.57
CA THR A 110 0.32 7.10 -8.46
C THR A 110 0.58 8.53 -8.03
N LEU A 111 0.82 9.43 -8.99
CA LEU A 111 0.89 10.86 -8.75
C LEU A 111 -0.53 11.38 -8.46
N VAL A 112 -0.78 11.85 -7.25
CA VAL A 112 -2.11 12.31 -6.82
C VAL A 112 -2.25 13.83 -6.79
N SER A 113 -1.14 14.56 -6.65
CA SER A 113 -1.16 16.02 -6.79
C SER A 113 0.17 16.58 -7.25
N ALA A 114 0.11 17.68 -8.00
CA ALA A 114 1.25 18.50 -8.36
C ALA A 114 0.85 19.96 -8.16
N THR A 115 1.48 20.64 -7.19
CA THR A 115 1.06 21.98 -6.75
C THR A 115 2.27 22.88 -6.51
N SER A 116 2.04 24.20 -6.43
CA SER A 116 3.03 25.19 -5.98
C SER A 116 2.49 25.99 -4.80
N ASN A 117 3.39 26.50 -3.96
CA ASN A 117 3.03 27.44 -2.88
C ASN A 117 2.66 28.85 -3.39
N GLU A 118 2.98 29.16 -4.66
CA GLU A 118 2.59 30.40 -5.34
C GLU A 118 1.47 30.12 -6.37
N PRO A 119 0.64 31.13 -6.72
CA PRO A 119 -0.39 30.98 -7.75
C PRO A 119 0.19 30.51 -9.09
N ASN A 120 -0.48 29.53 -9.71
CA ASN A 120 -0.15 28.96 -11.02
C ASN A 120 -1.36 29.13 -11.97
N PRO A 121 -1.62 30.35 -12.48
CA PRO A 121 -2.77 30.60 -13.34
C PRO A 121 -2.68 29.79 -14.63
N GLY A 122 -3.76 29.06 -14.95
CA GLY A 122 -3.84 28.24 -16.17
C GLY A 122 -2.92 27.01 -16.17
N ASN A 123 -2.37 26.62 -15.03
CA ASN A 123 -1.45 25.49 -14.87
C ASN A 123 -0.18 25.60 -15.75
N ALA A 124 0.25 26.81 -16.13
CA ALA A 124 1.36 27.04 -17.04
C ALA A 124 2.75 26.71 -16.45
N ASP A 125 2.82 26.48 -15.13
CA ASP A 125 4.08 26.31 -14.40
C ASP A 125 4.43 24.86 -14.07
N ILE A 126 3.44 23.98 -14.14
CA ILE A 126 3.58 22.54 -13.92
C ILE A 126 3.05 21.86 -15.19
N GLN A 127 3.94 21.28 -15.97
CA GLN A 127 3.64 20.78 -17.30
C GLN A 127 4.03 19.31 -17.42
N ASN A 128 3.26 18.58 -18.24
CA ASN A 128 3.50 17.18 -18.57
C ASN A 128 3.48 16.20 -17.39
N PHE A 129 2.93 16.58 -16.23
CA PHE A 129 2.59 15.65 -15.17
C PHE A 129 1.14 15.19 -15.30
N THR A 130 0.95 13.87 -15.34
CA THR A 130 -0.36 13.24 -15.46
C THR A 130 -0.86 12.80 -14.09
N ILE A 131 -1.76 13.57 -13.50
CA ILE A 131 -2.41 13.20 -12.24
C ILE A 131 -3.26 11.94 -12.45
N GLY A 132 -3.15 10.98 -11.53
CA GLY A 132 -3.83 9.68 -11.62
C GLY A 132 -3.03 8.61 -12.37
N ALA A 133 -1.81 8.90 -12.80
CA ALA A 133 -0.90 7.94 -13.42
C ALA A 133 0.36 7.70 -12.55
N PRO A 134 1.12 6.60 -12.75
CA PRO A 134 2.45 6.41 -12.14
C PRO A 134 3.51 7.31 -12.80
N ASP A 135 3.18 8.58 -13.01
CA ASP A 135 3.99 9.53 -13.76
C ASP A 135 5.07 10.14 -12.86
N THR A 136 6.31 10.11 -13.33
CA THR A 136 7.49 10.55 -12.58
C THR A 136 8.29 11.62 -13.31
N ALA A 137 7.86 12.05 -14.49
CA ALA A 137 8.61 13.00 -15.29
C ALA A 137 7.71 14.12 -15.80
N GLY A 138 8.17 15.35 -15.66
CA GLY A 138 7.46 16.51 -16.16
C GLY A 138 8.38 17.71 -16.21
N SER A 139 7.80 18.89 -16.35
CA SER A 139 8.55 20.15 -16.37
C SER A 139 7.97 21.14 -15.39
N LEU A 140 8.86 21.81 -14.66
CA LEU A 140 8.50 22.86 -13.71
C LEU A 140 9.10 24.19 -14.18
N ARG A 141 8.36 25.29 -14.05
CA ARG A 141 8.85 26.60 -14.47
C ARG A 141 9.87 27.14 -13.48
N ALA A 142 11.01 27.57 -13.99
CA ALA A 142 12.00 28.38 -13.29
C ALA A 142 11.48 29.82 -13.12
N ASP A 143 10.39 30.00 -12.38
CA ASP A 143 9.82 31.32 -12.08
C ASP A 143 9.40 31.40 -10.62
N ARG A 144 9.32 32.61 -10.11
CA ARG A 144 8.93 32.93 -8.74
C ARG A 144 8.35 34.33 -8.68
N LEU A 145 7.49 34.58 -7.71
CA LEU A 145 7.04 35.95 -7.44
C LEU A 145 8.20 36.76 -6.84
N GLY A 146 8.45 37.95 -7.41
CA GLY A 146 9.56 38.81 -7.01
C GLY A 146 9.51 39.32 -5.55
N GLY A 147 8.35 39.24 -4.89
CA GLY A 147 8.17 39.61 -3.48
C GLY A 147 8.06 38.44 -2.50
N GLY A 148 8.18 37.19 -2.96
CA GLY A 148 8.10 35.99 -2.13
C GLY A 148 9.47 35.44 -1.71
N SER A 149 9.48 34.41 -0.85
CA SER A 149 10.70 33.71 -0.41
C SER A 149 11.26 32.73 -1.46
N GLY A 150 10.62 32.61 -2.62
CA GLY A 150 10.90 31.61 -3.63
C GLY A 150 9.73 30.62 -3.78
N ARG A 151 9.72 29.94 -4.92
CA ARG A 151 8.67 28.99 -5.26
C ARG A 151 9.06 27.59 -4.80
N VAL A 152 8.09 26.85 -4.28
CA VAL A 152 8.20 25.44 -3.95
C VAL A 152 7.11 24.70 -4.70
N TYR A 153 7.53 23.77 -5.56
CA TYR A 153 6.66 22.77 -6.16
C TYR A 153 6.63 21.53 -5.28
N THR A 154 5.44 20.97 -5.09
CA THR A 154 5.21 19.75 -4.31
C THR A 154 4.51 18.73 -5.21
N LEU A 155 5.16 17.58 -5.39
CA LEU A 155 4.65 16.44 -6.15
C LEU A 155 4.30 15.33 -5.15
N THR A 156 3.01 15.07 -4.95
CA THR A 156 2.53 14.08 -3.97
C THR A 156 2.15 12.79 -4.66
N TYR A 157 2.64 11.68 -4.11
CA TYR A 157 2.38 10.33 -4.57
C TYR A 157 1.61 9.56 -3.50
N ALA A 158 0.63 8.78 -3.93
CA ALA A 158 0.04 7.71 -3.14
C ALA A 158 0.68 6.39 -3.56
N ALA A 159 1.02 5.55 -2.60
CA ALA A 159 1.58 4.23 -2.80
C ALA A 159 0.70 3.18 -2.13
N THR A 160 0.69 1.99 -2.71
CA THR A 160 -0.02 0.81 -2.22
C THR A 160 0.97 -0.32 -1.99
N ASP A 161 0.64 -1.24 -1.09
CA ASP A 161 1.28 -2.54 -0.98
C ASP A 161 0.46 -3.62 -1.71
N ALA A 162 0.89 -4.88 -1.67
CA ALA A 162 0.14 -5.97 -2.30
C ALA A 162 -1.16 -6.33 -1.55
N ALA A 163 -1.29 -5.94 -0.28
CA ALA A 163 -2.50 -6.08 0.53
C ALA A 163 -3.50 -4.91 0.37
N ARG A 164 -3.16 -3.90 -0.43
CA ARG A 164 -3.91 -2.67 -0.69
C ARG A 164 -3.96 -1.68 0.48
N ASN A 165 -3.04 -1.77 1.44
CA ASN A 165 -2.84 -0.66 2.38
C ASN A 165 -2.19 0.52 1.64
N THR A 166 -2.45 1.74 2.09
CA THR A 166 -2.05 2.96 1.40
C THR A 166 -1.10 3.81 2.24
N GLY A 167 -0.04 4.30 1.63
CA GLY A 167 0.86 5.31 2.17
C GLY A 167 1.01 6.50 1.21
N THR A 168 1.58 7.61 1.68
CA THR A 168 1.83 8.80 0.84
C THR A 168 3.23 9.34 1.04
N CYS A 169 3.82 9.87 -0.02
CA CYS A 169 5.07 10.63 0.05
C CYS A 169 5.08 11.79 -0.93
N ALA A 170 5.97 12.76 -0.72
CA ALA A 170 6.06 13.92 -1.59
C ALA A 170 7.51 14.27 -1.91
N ALA A 171 7.74 14.69 -3.15
CA ALA A 171 8.99 15.31 -3.56
C ALA A 171 8.79 16.82 -3.69
N THR A 172 9.78 17.59 -3.24
CA THR A 172 9.78 19.05 -3.35
C THR A 172 10.87 19.54 -4.30
N VAL A 173 10.54 20.57 -5.08
CA VAL A 173 11.50 21.28 -5.95
C VAL A 173 11.40 22.76 -5.69
N THR A 174 12.54 23.40 -5.42
CA THR A 174 12.58 24.82 -5.05
C THR A 174 13.11 25.69 -6.19
N VAL A 175 12.56 26.90 -6.33
CA VAL A 175 13.11 28.00 -7.13
C VAL A 175 13.43 29.11 -6.12
N PRO A 176 14.65 29.15 -5.56
CA PRO A 176 14.98 30.07 -4.48
C PRO A 176 14.94 31.53 -4.93
N HIS A 177 14.75 32.44 -3.97
CA HIS A 177 14.83 33.88 -4.25
C HIS A 177 16.29 34.31 -4.53
N ASP A 178 17.22 33.84 -3.73
CA ASP A 178 18.65 34.19 -3.76
C ASP A 178 19.51 32.94 -3.61
N GLN A 179 20.77 33.03 -4.06
CA GLN A 179 21.78 31.98 -3.88
C GLN A 179 22.77 32.32 -2.76
N GLY A 180 22.33 33.02 -1.72
CA GLY A 180 23.15 33.33 -0.54
C GLY A 180 24.08 34.54 -0.70
N HIS A 181 23.52 35.71 -0.96
CA HIS A 181 24.19 37.01 -0.76
C HIS A 181 23.34 37.93 0.09
#